data_AF-A0A920I9J1-F1
#
_entry.id   AF-A0A920I9J1-F1
#
_cell.length_a   1.000
_cell.length_b   1.000
_cell.length_c   1.000
_cell.angle_alpha   90.00
_cell.angle_beta   90.00
_cell.angle_gamma   90.00
#
_symmetry.space_group_name_H-M   'P 1'
#
loop_
_entity.id
_entity.type
_entity.pdbx_description
1 polymer ?
#
loop_
_entity_poly.entity_id
_entity_poly.type
_entity_poly.pdbx_seq_one_letter_code
_entity_poly.pdbx_strand_id
1 'polypeptide(L)'
;MTNFIPSQIEKKWQVAWENSNCFSVNEFSEKPKYYVLEMFPYPSGRIHMGHVRNYTLGDVVARFRRAEGFNVLHPMGWDAFGLPAENAAIERNTHPAKWTQQNITSMREQLKSMGLSYDWKREIATCDPEYFKHEQLIFIKFLEKGLAYRKESWVNWDPVENTVLANEQVVDGCGWRSGVPVERRKLSQWFLHITRYAEELLDAIKTLSDWPERVRLMQHNWIGRSEGAQLKFFLTDKINDFTDIEVFTTRPDTLFGASFLAISPHHQLTGHLSKVNSKISDFVAECDKLGTSEAALEQAEKRGFDTKLFVYHPFVTGKKLPVYIANFVLMDYGTGAIFGCPAHDQRTLTSLANIICL
;
A
#
# COMPACT_ATOMS: atom_id res chain seq x y z
N MET A 1 -23.80 52.69 8.02
CA MET A 1 -22.90 51.75 7.33
C MET A 1 -23.76 50.70 6.67
N THR A 2 -23.58 50.45 5.38
CA THR A 2 -24.20 49.30 4.70
C THR A 2 -23.48 48.03 5.16
N ASN A 3 -24.23 47.08 5.72
CA ASN A 3 -23.67 45.82 6.21
C ASN A 3 -23.34 44.88 5.05
N PHE A 4 -22.21 44.17 5.14
CA PHE A 4 -21.90 43.07 4.24
C PHE A 4 -22.78 41.86 4.56
N ILE A 5 -23.56 41.39 3.59
CA ILE A 5 -24.47 40.25 3.71
C ILE A 5 -24.05 39.18 2.68
N PRO A 6 -23.30 38.13 3.08
CA PRO A 6 -22.79 37.12 2.15
C PRO A 6 -23.88 36.47 1.29
N SER A 7 -25.01 36.10 1.90
CA SER A 7 -26.12 35.42 1.24
C SER A 7 -26.74 36.19 0.08
N GLN A 8 -26.58 37.52 0.03
CA GLN A 8 -27.06 38.37 -1.07
C GLN A 8 -26.02 38.50 -2.21
N ILE A 9 -24.74 38.27 -1.92
CA ILE A 9 -23.61 38.55 -2.84
C ILE A 9 -23.07 37.26 -3.46
N GLU A 10 -22.94 36.18 -2.69
CA GLU A 10 -22.35 34.91 -3.13
C GLU A 10 -23.14 34.31 -4.30
N LYS A 11 -24.46 34.15 -4.14
CA LYS A 11 -25.34 33.59 -5.17
C LYS A 11 -25.32 34.41 -6.45
N LYS A 12 -25.25 35.74 -6.34
CA LYS A 12 -25.17 36.65 -7.49
C LYS A 12 -23.93 36.34 -8.35
N TRP A 13 -22.76 36.23 -7.71
CA TRP A 13 -21.51 35.99 -8.44
C TRP A 13 -21.38 34.57 -8.96
N GLN A 14 -21.83 33.57 -8.18
CA GLN A 14 -21.89 32.17 -8.62
C GLN A 14 -22.70 32.03 -9.91
N VAL A 15 -23.90 32.63 -9.97
CA VAL A 15 -24.74 32.64 -11.18
C VAL A 15 -24.06 33.38 -12.34
N ALA A 16 -23.39 34.50 -12.09
CA ALA A 16 -22.68 35.23 -13.13
C ALA A 16 -21.53 34.40 -13.75
N TRP A 17 -20.76 33.68 -12.93
CA TRP A 17 -19.69 32.80 -13.39
C TRP A 17 -20.22 31.57 -14.15
N GLU A 18 -21.29 30.95 -13.67
CA GLU A 18 -21.92 29.81 -14.32
C GLU A 18 -22.50 30.21 -15.70
N ASN A 19 -23.24 31.32 -15.77
CA ASN A 19 -23.81 31.82 -17.02
C ASN A 19 -22.75 32.19 -18.06
N SER A 20 -21.61 32.75 -17.62
CA SER A 20 -20.50 33.08 -18.51
C SER A 20 -19.60 31.90 -18.84
N ASN A 21 -19.80 30.73 -18.19
CA ASN A 21 -18.91 29.57 -18.29
C ASN A 21 -17.42 29.94 -18.11
N CYS A 22 -17.11 30.94 -17.29
CA CYS A 22 -15.78 31.56 -17.27
C CYS A 22 -14.67 30.66 -16.71
N PHE A 23 -15.04 29.54 -16.08
CA PHE A 23 -14.11 28.54 -15.56
C PHE A 23 -13.85 27.37 -16.51
N SER A 24 -14.65 27.21 -17.56
CA SER A 24 -14.39 26.17 -18.57
C SER A 24 -13.10 26.43 -19.32
N VAL A 25 -12.32 25.37 -19.54
CA VAL A 25 -11.06 25.44 -20.27
C VAL A 25 -11.30 25.20 -21.76
N ASN A 26 -10.47 25.83 -22.61
CA ASN A 26 -10.45 25.61 -24.05
C ASN A 26 -9.08 25.04 -24.46
N GLU A 27 -9.05 23.83 -25.02
CA GLU A 27 -7.83 23.15 -25.47
C GLU A 27 -7.11 23.87 -26.61
N PHE A 28 -7.82 24.72 -27.36
CA PHE A 28 -7.28 25.48 -28.49
C PHE A 28 -6.84 26.90 -28.12
N SER A 29 -6.78 27.21 -26.82
CA SER A 29 -6.32 28.51 -26.33
C SER A 29 -4.81 28.68 -26.55
N GLU A 30 -4.39 29.86 -27.03
CA GLU A 30 -2.97 30.24 -27.17
C GLU A 30 -2.32 30.62 -25.82
N LYS A 31 -3.11 30.77 -24.75
CA LYS A 31 -2.62 31.10 -23.41
C LYS A 31 -1.81 29.93 -22.82
N PRO A 32 -0.79 30.20 -21.98
CA PRO A 32 -0.04 29.15 -21.32
C PRO A 32 -0.96 28.28 -20.45
N LYS A 33 -0.82 26.96 -20.55
CA LYS A 33 -1.64 26.01 -19.79
C LYS A 33 -1.23 25.94 -18.32
N TYR A 34 -2.21 25.71 -17.44
CA TYR A 34 -1.96 25.36 -16.05
C TYR A 34 -2.99 24.34 -15.59
N TYR A 35 -2.57 23.27 -14.92
CA TYR A 35 -3.47 22.26 -14.38
C TYR A 35 -3.39 22.29 -12.85
N VAL A 36 -4.46 22.73 -12.20
CA VAL A 36 -4.64 22.62 -10.75
C VAL A 36 -5.50 21.39 -10.47
N LEU A 37 -5.02 20.51 -9.59
CA LEU A 37 -5.71 19.28 -9.23
C LEU A 37 -5.61 19.02 -7.73
N GLU A 38 -6.75 18.88 -7.08
CA GLU A 38 -6.89 18.28 -5.77
C GLU A 38 -7.29 16.81 -5.89
N MET A 39 -6.97 16.02 -4.87
CA MET A 39 -7.55 14.68 -4.74
C MET A 39 -9.08 14.80 -4.64
N PHE A 40 -9.77 14.26 -5.64
CA PHE A 40 -11.24 14.20 -5.69
C PHE A 40 -11.84 13.34 -4.56
N PRO A 41 -13.08 13.63 -4.10
CA PRO A 41 -13.64 13.00 -2.92
C PRO A 41 -14.28 11.63 -3.20
N TYR A 42 -14.28 10.79 -2.15
CA TYR A 42 -15.24 9.70 -2.04
C TYR A 42 -16.66 10.25 -1.80
N PRO A 43 -17.70 9.84 -2.56
CA PRO A 43 -19.07 10.25 -2.35
C PRO A 43 -19.74 9.43 -1.22
N SER A 44 -19.12 9.41 -0.04
CA SER A 44 -19.58 8.64 1.12
C SER A 44 -20.61 9.37 1.99
N GLY A 45 -20.90 10.65 1.70
CA GLY A 45 -21.88 11.43 2.44
C GLY A 45 -21.88 12.91 2.06
N ARG A 46 -21.64 13.79 3.04
CA ARG A 46 -21.57 15.25 2.86
C ARG A 46 -20.13 15.73 2.92
N ILE A 47 -19.86 16.91 2.35
CA ILE A 47 -18.55 17.54 2.54
C ILE A 47 -18.33 17.89 4.02
N HIS A 48 -17.06 17.98 4.42
CA HIS A 48 -16.63 18.30 5.79
C HIS A 48 -15.48 19.31 5.73
N MET A 49 -15.04 19.87 6.86
CA MET A 49 -14.04 20.94 6.85
C MET A 49 -12.68 20.54 6.22
N GLY A 50 -12.32 19.26 6.25
CA GLY A 50 -11.18 18.74 5.46
C GLY A 50 -11.32 18.99 3.95
N HIS A 51 -12.50 18.69 3.37
CA HIS A 51 -12.82 18.99 1.97
C HIS A 51 -12.75 20.49 1.69
N VAL A 52 -13.37 21.29 2.57
CA VAL A 52 -13.38 22.76 2.44
C VAL A 52 -11.96 23.30 2.37
N ARG A 53 -11.08 22.85 3.28
CA ARG A 53 -9.67 23.25 3.28
C ARG A 53 -8.95 22.86 1.99
N ASN A 54 -9.08 21.59 1.57
CA ASN A 54 -8.37 21.07 0.40
C ASN A 54 -8.75 21.85 -0.88
N TYR A 55 -10.05 21.95 -1.15
CA TYR A 55 -10.58 22.54 -2.38
C TYR A 55 -10.49 24.07 -2.41
N THR A 56 -10.53 24.73 -1.25
CA THR A 56 -10.29 26.19 -1.21
C THR A 56 -8.83 26.51 -1.56
N LEU A 57 -7.87 25.68 -1.15
CA LEU A 57 -6.46 25.89 -1.48
C LEU A 57 -6.19 25.76 -2.98
N GLY A 58 -6.75 24.73 -3.64
CA GLY A 58 -6.63 24.62 -5.09
C GLY A 58 -7.38 25.74 -5.81
N ASP A 59 -8.56 26.15 -5.35
CA ASP A 59 -9.30 27.27 -5.93
C ASP A 59 -8.53 28.60 -5.87
N VAL A 60 -7.84 28.89 -4.77
CA VAL A 60 -6.97 30.07 -4.65
C VAL A 60 -5.89 30.05 -5.73
N VAL A 61 -5.21 28.93 -5.93
CA VAL A 61 -4.19 28.77 -6.97
C VAL A 61 -4.80 28.90 -8.37
N ALA A 62 -5.93 28.23 -8.62
CA ALA A 62 -6.60 28.25 -9.92
C ALA A 62 -7.04 29.66 -10.33
N ARG A 63 -7.64 30.41 -9.40
CA ARG A 63 -8.06 31.81 -9.62
C ARG A 63 -6.86 32.72 -9.80
N PHE A 64 -5.82 32.56 -8.99
CA PHE A 64 -4.58 33.33 -9.11
C PHE A 64 -3.93 33.15 -10.48
N ARG A 65 -3.71 31.89 -10.92
CA ARG A 65 -3.15 31.60 -12.24
C ARG A 65 -4.02 32.08 -13.39
N ARG A 66 -5.35 32.00 -13.25
CA ARG A 66 -6.28 32.55 -14.26
C ARG A 66 -6.15 34.07 -14.37
N ALA A 67 -5.98 34.77 -13.24
CA ALA A 67 -5.74 36.21 -13.21
C ALA A 67 -4.38 36.61 -13.82
N GLU A 68 -3.36 35.75 -13.70
CA GLU A 68 -2.07 35.90 -14.40
C GLU A 68 -2.14 35.62 -15.91
N GLY A 69 -3.31 35.24 -16.44
CA GLY A 69 -3.54 35.03 -17.86
C GLY A 69 -3.35 33.59 -18.36
N PHE A 70 -3.22 32.61 -17.46
CA PHE A 70 -3.13 31.19 -17.85
C PHE A 70 -4.48 30.62 -18.29
N ASN A 71 -4.42 29.60 -19.17
CA ASN A 71 -5.52 28.69 -19.47
C ASN A 71 -5.58 27.60 -18.40
N VAL A 72 -6.39 27.81 -17.37
CA VAL A 72 -6.41 26.94 -16.19
C VAL A 72 -7.45 25.82 -16.35
N LEU A 73 -6.99 24.58 -16.34
CA LEU A 73 -7.82 23.41 -16.07
C LEU A 73 -7.88 23.19 -14.56
N HIS A 74 -9.09 23.25 -14.00
CA HIS A 74 -9.38 22.98 -12.60
C HIS A 74 -10.62 22.08 -12.56
N PRO A 75 -10.45 20.74 -12.61
CA PRO A 75 -11.55 19.79 -12.71
C PRO A 75 -12.00 19.30 -11.33
N MET A 76 -13.15 18.65 -11.31
CA MET A 76 -13.63 17.89 -10.16
C MET A 76 -14.28 16.59 -10.65
N GLY A 77 -14.32 15.58 -9.80
CA GLY A 77 -14.98 14.31 -10.07
C GLY A 77 -15.30 13.57 -8.77
N TRP A 78 -15.60 12.28 -8.88
CA TRP A 78 -16.01 11.46 -7.74
C TRP A 78 -15.31 10.11 -7.77
N ASP A 79 -14.56 9.81 -6.71
CA ASP A 79 -13.98 8.47 -6.51
C ASP A 79 -15.07 7.54 -5.95
N ALA A 80 -15.85 6.97 -6.86
CA ALA A 80 -17.20 6.48 -6.59
C ALA A 80 -17.33 4.95 -6.47
N PHE A 81 -16.21 4.22 -6.53
CA PHE A 81 -16.15 2.78 -6.31
C PHE A 81 -15.54 2.40 -4.95
N GLY A 82 -15.62 1.11 -4.63
CA GLY A 82 -14.96 0.50 -3.49
C GLY A 82 -15.71 0.62 -2.17
N LEU A 83 -15.03 0.16 -1.13
CA LEU A 83 -15.52 0.06 0.25
C LEU A 83 -16.18 1.33 0.81
N PRO A 84 -15.74 2.58 0.52
CA PRO A 84 -16.42 3.78 1.04
C PRO A 84 -17.89 3.85 0.65
N ALA A 85 -18.16 3.69 -0.63
CA ALA A 85 -19.51 3.80 -1.16
C ALA A 85 -20.35 2.58 -0.77
N GLU A 86 -19.75 1.39 -0.83
CA GLU A 86 -20.42 0.13 -0.53
C GLU A 86 -20.82 0.00 0.94
N ASN A 87 -19.88 0.19 1.88
CA ASN A 87 -20.17 0.07 3.31
C ASN A 87 -21.23 1.08 3.76
N ALA A 88 -21.13 2.33 3.31
CA ALA A 88 -22.12 3.37 3.64
C ALA A 88 -23.51 3.07 3.07
N ALA A 89 -23.59 2.39 1.92
CA ALA A 89 -24.86 1.95 1.35
C ALA A 89 -25.45 0.77 2.14
N ILE A 90 -24.62 -0.19 2.55
CA ILE A 90 -25.00 -1.33 3.40
C ILE A 90 -25.55 -0.85 4.75
N GLU A 91 -24.83 0.04 5.45
CA GLU A 91 -25.26 0.62 6.74
C GLU A 91 -26.63 1.29 6.66
N ARG A 92 -26.98 1.85 5.50
CA ARG A 92 -28.24 2.55 5.25
C ARG A 92 -29.28 1.70 4.53
N ASN A 93 -29.02 0.40 4.36
CA ASN A 93 -29.90 -0.56 3.70
C ASN A 93 -30.40 -0.05 2.33
N THR A 94 -29.47 0.46 1.51
CA THR A 94 -29.76 1.01 0.17
C THR A 94 -28.79 0.44 -0.86
N HIS A 95 -29.16 0.52 -2.14
CA HIS A 95 -28.30 0.07 -3.22
C HIS A 95 -27.10 1.02 -3.42
N PRO A 96 -25.84 0.53 -3.51
CA PRO A 96 -24.65 1.36 -3.64
C PRO A 96 -24.73 2.41 -4.76
N ALA A 97 -25.15 2.00 -5.96
CA ALA A 97 -25.32 2.94 -7.09
C ALA A 97 -26.29 4.10 -6.78
N LYS A 98 -27.41 3.82 -6.09
CA LYS A 98 -28.39 4.86 -5.72
C LYS A 98 -27.82 5.79 -4.65
N TRP A 99 -27.16 5.22 -3.65
CA TRP A 99 -26.49 5.95 -2.57
C TRP A 99 -25.41 6.89 -3.09
N THR A 100 -24.50 6.35 -3.90
CA THR A 100 -23.42 7.10 -4.56
C THR A 100 -23.98 8.25 -5.38
N GLN A 101 -24.99 8.02 -6.24
CA GLN A 101 -25.55 9.08 -7.08
C GLN A 101 -26.21 10.21 -6.25
N GLN A 102 -26.89 9.86 -5.16
CA GLN A 102 -27.49 10.82 -4.24
C GLN A 102 -26.42 11.68 -3.56
N ASN A 103 -25.34 11.07 -3.08
CA ASN A 103 -24.23 11.78 -2.45
C ASN A 103 -23.47 12.65 -3.44
N ILE A 104 -23.18 12.16 -4.65
CA ILE A 104 -22.60 12.95 -5.74
C ILE A 104 -23.44 14.21 -5.99
N THR A 105 -24.76 14.06 -6.06
CA THR A 105 -25.67 15.20 -6.27
C THR A 105 -25.60 16.20 -5.13
N SER A 106 -25.69 15.74 -3.88
CA SER A 106 -25.63 16.61 -2.71
C SER A 106 -24.27 17.30 -2.56
N MET A 107 -23.17 16.56 -2.72
CA MET A 107 -21.82 17.12 -2.62
C MET A 107 -21.55 18.11 -3.76
N ARG A 108 -22.02 17.86 -4.98
CA ARG A 108 -21.92 18.82 -6.10
C ARG A 108 -22.58 20.14 -5.74
N GLU A 109 -23.80 20.12 -5.19
CA GLU A 109 -24.51 21.32 -4.76
C GLU A 109 -23.75 22.06 -3.66
N GLN A 110 -23.18 21.34 -2.69
CA GLN A 110 -22.37 21.92 -1.62
C GLN A 110 -21.06 22.54 -2.14
N LEU A 111 -20.37 21.90 -3.09
CA LEU A 111 -19.16 22.44 -3.69
C LEU A 111 -19.46 23.66 -4.58
N LYS A 112 -20.58 23.65 -5.32
CA LYS A 112 -21.05 24.80 -6.08
C LYS A 112 -21.40 25.98 -5.16
N SER A 113 -22.03 25.74 -4.02
CA SER A 113 -22.38 26.80 -3.06
C SER A 113 -21.17 27.45 -2.39
N MET A 114 -20.02 26.78 -2.37
CA MET A 114 -18.73 27.37 -1.97
C MET A 114 -18.17 28.34 -3.02
N GLY A 115 -18.68 28.33 -4.26
CA GLY A 115 -18.20 29.20 -5.35
C GLY A 115 -16.83 28.81 -5.91
N LEU A 116 -16.45 27.53 -5.86
CA LEU A 116 -15.20 27.02 -6.40
C LEU A 116 -15.16 27.11 -7.94
N SER A 117 -13.99 27.40 -8.51
CA SER A 117 -13.77 27.67 -9.93
C SER A 117 -13.55 26.42 -10.79
N TYR A 118 -14.38 25.39 -10.59
CA TYR A 118 -14.27 24.14 -11.34
C TYR A 118 -14.86 24.22 -12.74
N ASP A 119 -14.26 23.47 -13.67
CA ASP A 119 -14.85 23.16 -14.97
C ASP A 119 -15.77 21.92 -14.88
N TRP A 120 -17.02 22.14 -14.49
CA TRP A 120 -18.02 21.09 -14.34
C TRP A 120 -18.35 20.33 -15.65
N LYS A 121 -17.91 20.83 -16.82
CA LYS A 121 -18.04 20.08 -18.09
C LYS A 121 -17.12 18.85 -18.15
N ARG A 122 -16.13 18.78 -17.27
CA ARG A 122 -15.17 17.66 -17.16
C ARG A 122 -15.41 16.80 -15.94
N GLU A 123 -16.61 16.90 -15.38
CA GLU A 123 -17.02 16.08 -14.26
C GLU A 123 -17.03 14.60 -14.65
N ILE A 124 -16.43 13.76 -13.80
CA ILE A 124 -16.40 12.31 -13.95
C ILE A 124 -16.85 11.63 -12.65
N ALA A 125 -17.42 10.44 -12.75
CA ALA A 125 -17.59 9.53 -11.62
C ALA A 125 -16.96 8.19 -11.99
N THR A 126 -16.09 7.65 -11.12
CA THR A 126 -15.35 6.41 -11.44
C THR A 126 -16.25 5.18 -11.56
N CYS A 127 -17.46 5.24 -11.00
CA CYS A 127 -18.48 4.20 -11.12
C CYS A 127 -19.21 4.17 -12.47
N ASP A 128 -19.03 5.18 -13.33
CA ASP A 128 -19.71 5.24 -14.62
C ASP A 128 -19.06 4.29 -15.64
N PRO A 129 -19.84 3.53 -16.43
CA PRO A 129 -19.29 2.66 -17.48
C PRO A 129 -18.42 3.39 -18.51
N GLU A 130 -18.73 4.65 -18.78
CA GLU A 130 -17.95 5.50 -19.67
C GLU A 130 -16.55 5.82 -19.11
N TYR A 131 -16.36 5.70 -17.79
CA TYR A 131 -15.06 5.84 -17.15
C TYR A 131 -14.33 4.50 -17.02
N PHE A 132 -14.91 3.53 -16.29
CA PHE A 132 -14.19 2.31 -15.92
C PHE A 132 -13.90 1.37 -17.11
N LYS A 133 -14.57 1.55 -18.26
CA LYS A 133 -14.22 0.83 -19.50
C LYS A 133 -12.75 1.06 -19.90
N HIS A 134 -12.21 2.25 -19.58
CA HIS A 134 -10.82 2.57 -19.86
C HIS A 134 -9.87 1.82 -18.92
N GLU A 135 -10.24 1.65 -17.65
CA GLU A 135 -9.47 0.82 -16.70
C GLU A 135 -9.49 -0.66 -17.09
N GLN A 136 -10.64 -1.18 -17.52
CA GLN A 136 -10.76 -2.54 -18.06
C GLN A 136 -9.85 -2.74 -19.28
N LEU A 137 -9.82 -1.76 -20.19
CA LEU A 137 -8.93 -1.78 -21.35
C LEU A 137 -7.45 -1.75 -20.93
N ILE A 138 -7.07 -0.88 -19.99
CA ILE A 138 -5.70 -0.80 -19.45
C ILE A 138 -5.31 -2.13 -18.82
N PHE A 139 -6.20 -2.75 -18.03
CA PHE A 139 -5.96 -4.03 -17.41
C PHE A 139 -5.73 -5.14 -18.44
N ILE A 140 -6.54 -5.20 -19.50
CA ILE A 140 -6.35 -6.14 -20.61
C ILE A 140 -4.99 -5.91 -21.28
N LYS A 141 -4.60 -4.65 -21.51
CA LYS A 141 -3.27 -4.32 -22.05
C LYS A 141 -2.14 -4.72 -21.11
N PHE A 142 -2.31 -4.56 -19.80
CA PHE A 142 -1.36 -5.05 -18.82
C PHE A 142 -1.27 -6.57 -18.83
N LEU A 143 -2.38 -7.28 -18.97
CA LEU A 143 -2.40 -8.73 -19.08
C LEU A 143 -1.65 -9.20 -20.34
N GLU A 144 -1.96 -8.61 -21.51
CA GLU A 144 -1.27 -8.88 -22.78
C GLU A 144 0.26 -8.67 -22.70
N LYS A 145 0.70 -7.72 -21.87
CA LYS A 145 2.12 -7.40 -21.66
C LYS A 145 2.76 -8.12 -20.47
N GLY A 146 2.02 -9.01 -19.80
CA GLY A 146 2.50 -9.71 -18.61
C GLY A 146 2.82 -8.77 -17.45
N LEU A 147 2.12 -7.63 -17.37
CA LEU A 147 2.14 -6.67 -16.26
C LEU A 147 1.01 -6.92 -15.27
N ALA A 148 -0.09 -7.56 -15.69
CA ALA A 148 -1.11 -8.10 -14.80
C ALA A 148 -1.03 -9.62 -14.81
N TYR A 149 -1.08 -10.26 -13.65
CA TYR A 149 -0.93 -11.71 -13.52
C TYR A 149 -1.69 -12.26 -12.32
N ARG A 150 -1.99 -13.57 -12.34
CA ARG A 150 -2.66 -14.26 -11.24
C ARG A 150 -1.68 -15.16 -10.52
N LYS A 151 -1.62 -15.08 -9.19
CA LYS A 151 -0.87 -16.04 -8.35
C LYS A 151 -1.68 -16.40 -7.11
N GLU A 152 -1.45 -17.60 -6.58
CA GLU A 152 -1.82 -17.86 -5.19
C GLU A 152 -0.89 -17.05 -4.30
N SER A 153 -1.49 -16.28 -3.40
CA SER A 153 -0.75 -15.52 -2.41
C SER A 153 -1.46 -15.64 -1.08
N TRP A 154 -0.69 -15.57 -0.01
CA TRP A 154 -1.25 -15.15 1.25
C TRP A 154 -1.63 -13.68 1.13
N VAL A 155 -2.84 -13.35 1.57
CA VAL A 155 -3.38 -12.00 1.51
C VAL A 155 -3.97 -11.61 2.85
N ASN A 156 -4.02 -10.31 3.09
CA ASN A 156 -4.68 -9.75 4.27
C ASN A 156 -6.19 -9.80 4.01
N TRP A 157 -6.92 -10.48 4.88
CA TRP A 157 -8.36 -10.63 4.79
C TRP A 157 -9.01 -9.87 5.94
N ASP A 158 -9.92 -8.96 5.64
CA ASP A 158 -10.72 -8.31 6.66
C ASP A 158 -11.99 -9.15 6.91
N PRO A 159 -12.16 -9.74 8.11
CA PRO A 159 -13.31 -10.60 8.39
C PRO A 159 -14.62 -9.82 8.54
N VAL A 160 -14.57 -8.51 8.80
CA VAL A 160 -15.74 -7.64 8.89
C VAL A 160 -16.15 -7.19 7.49
N GLU A 161 -15.20 -6.71 6.69
CA GLU A 161 -15.48 -6.25 5.32
C GLU A 161 -15.61 -7.41 4.31
N ASN A 162 -15.27 -8.64 4.71
CA ASN A 162 -15.30 -9.84 3.87
C ASN A 162 -14.58 -9.65 2.53
N THR A 163 -13.40 -9.05 2.57
CA THR A 163 -12.62 -8.70 1.39
C THR A 163 -11.12 -8.81 1.63
N VAL A 164 -10.38 -8.83 0.54
CA VAL A 164 -8.92 -8.77 0.55
C VAL A 164 -8.47 -7.31 0.62
N LEU A 165 -7.51 -7.03 1.51
CA LEU A 165 -6.86 -5.73 1.64
C LEU A 165 -5.43 -5.79 1.07
N ALA A 166 -5.04 -4.74 0.34
CA ALA A 166 -3.64 -4.51 -0.02
C ALA A 166 -2.79 -4.22 1.23
N ASN A 167 -1.46 -4.31 1.13
CA ASN A 167 -0.58 -4.04 2.28
C ASN A 167 -0.75 -2.60 2.78
N GLU A 168 -0.95 -1.65 1.88
CA GLU A 168 -1.18 -0.23 2.14
C GLU A 168 -2.52 0.04 2.85
N GLN A 169 -3.45 -0.92 2.82
CA GLN A 169 -4.76 -0.84 3.46
C GLN A 169 -4.78 -1.50 4.85
N VAL A 170 -3.63 -1.99 5.34
CA VAL A 170 -3.46 -2.52 6.69
C VAL A 170 -2.66 -1.52 7.52
N VAL A 171 -3.30 -0.94 8.53
CA VAL A 171 -2.70 0.05 9.43
C VAL A 171 -2.57 -0.59 10.80
N ASP A 172 -1.34 -0.68 11.31
CA ASP A 172 -1.02 -1.30 12.61
C ASP A 172 -1.57 -2.73 12.78
N GLY A 173 -1.63 -3.49 11.67
CA GLY A 173 -2.14 -4.87 11.66
C GLY A 173 -3.67 -4.99 11.59
N CYS A 174 -4.39 -3.87 11.50
CA CYS A 174 -5.83 -3.83 11.36
C CYS A 174 -6.25 -3.31 9.98
N GLY A 175 -7.45 -3.68 9.53
CA GLY A 175 -8.05 -3.07 8.34
C GLY A 175 -8.22 -1.56 8.55
N TRP A 176 -7.80 -0.75 7.57
CA TRP A 176 -7.80 0.73 7.68
C TRP A 176 -9.16 1.36 7.98
N ARG A 177 -10.25 0.60 7.83
CA ARG A 177 -11.64 1.04 8.03
C ARG A 177 -12.31 0.35 9.19
N SER A 178 -12.34 -0.97 9.15
CA SER A 178 -12.95 -1.80 10.18
C SER A 178 -12.25 -1.64 11.53
N GLY A 179 -10.96 -1.31 11.52
CA GLY A 179 -10.11 -1.27 12.71
C GLY A 179 -9.90 -2.64 13.36
N VAL A 180 -10.35 -3.73 12.72
CA VAL A 180 -10.19 -5.09 13.26
C VAL A 180 -8.91 -5.75 12.76
N PRO A 181 -8.31 -6.66 13.56
CA PRO A 181 -7.16 -7.44 13.10
C PRO A 181 -7.47 -8.20 11.81
N VAL A 182 -6.55 -8.12 10.84
CA VAL A 182 -6.69 -8.87 9.58
C VAL A 182 -6.30 -10.33 9.76
N GLU A 183 -7.01 -11.22 9.06
CA GLU A 183 -6.69 -12.65 8.96
C GLU A 183 -5.78 -12.91 7.76
N ARG A 184 -5.05 -14.04 7.79
CA ARG A 184 -4.31 -14.52 6.62
C ARG A 184 -5.10 -15.60 5.90
N ARG A 185 -5.38 -15.38 4.63
CA ARG A 185 -6.00 -16.38 3.76
C ARG A 185 -5.16 -16.61 2.52
N LYS A 186 -5.07 -17.87 2.09
CA LYS A 186 -4.42 -18.22 0.82
C LYS A 186 -5.47 -18.16 -0.29
N LEU A 187 -5.35 -17.19 -1.18
CA LEU A 187 -6.30 -16.95 -2.27
C LEU A 187 -5.57 -16.73 -3.58
N SER A 188 -6.22 -17.12 -4.69
CA SER A 188 -5.77 -16.79 -6.04
C SER A 188 -6.23 -15.37 -6.38
N GLN A 189 -5.29 -14.42 -6.45
CA GLN A 189 -5.56 -12.99 -6.65
C GLN A 189 -4.84 -12.44 -7.88
N TRP A 190 -5.35 -11.30 -8.38
CA TRP A 190 -4.70 -10.52 -9.43
C TRP A 190 -3.67 -9.57 -8.83
N PHE A 191 -2.53 -9.44 -9.48
CA PHE A 191 -1.45 -8.55 -9.09
C PHE A 191 -0.98 -7.74 -10.30
N LEU A 192 -0.55 -6.51 -10.05
CA LEU A 192 0.18 -5.70 -11.00
C LEU A 192 1.68 -5.79 -10.70
N HIS A 193 2.50 -5.99 -11.73
CA HIS A 193 3.96 -6.08 -11.65
C HIS A 193 4.61 -4.70 -11.45
N ILE A 194 4.20 -3.97 -10.42
CA ILE A 194 4.79 -2.68 -10.05
C ILE A 194 6.28 -2.79 -9.74
N THR A 195 6.73 -3.94 -9.24
CA THR A 195 8.15 -4.21 -8.94
C THR A 195 9.05 -4.17 -10.17
N ARG A 196 8.53 -4.39 -11.40
CA ARG A 196 9.31 -4.20 -12.63
C ARG A 196 9.70 -2.74 -12.86
N TYR A 197 8.99 -1.81 -12.23
CA TYR A 197 9.23 -0.36 -12.32
C TYR A 197 9.85 0.20 -11.02
N ALA A 198 10.24 -0.64 -10.05
CA ALA A 198 10.74 -0.16 -8.76
C ALA A 198 11.99 0.74 -8.89
N GLU A 199 12.92 0.38 -9.76
CA GLU A 199 14.12 1.18 -10.02
C GLU A 199 13.79 2.51 -10.71
N GLU A 200 12.93 2.47 -11.73
CA GLU A 200 12.48 3.67 -12.44
C GLU A 200 11.74 4.63 -11.49
N LEU A 201 10.90 4.11 -10.60
CA LEU A 201 10.20 4.88 -9.58
C LEU A 201 11.18 5.51 -8.58
N LEU A 202 12.19 4.77 -8.11
CA LEU A 202 13.23 5.30 -7.22
C LEU A 202 14.04 6.41 -7.85
N ASP A 203 14.41 6.27 -9.13
CA ASP A 203 15.12 7.29 -9.86
C ASP A 203 14.25 8.51 -10.13
N ALA A 204 12.99 8.32 -10.50
CA ALA A 204 12.04 9.40 -10.72
C ALA A 204 11.85 10.26 -9.46
N ILE A 205 11.76 9.65 -8.26
CA ILE A 205 11.61 10.37 -6.98
C ILE A 205 12.72 11.41 -6.77
N LYS A 206 13.95 11.13 -7.22
CA LYS A 206 15.09 12.06 -7.09
C LYS A 206 14.89 13.35 -7.91
N THR A 207 14.15 13.26 -9.02
CA THR A 207 13.90 14.38 -9.94
C THR A 207 12.74 15.28 -9.53
N LEU A 208 11.90 14.85 -8.57
CA LEU A 208 10.72 15.59 -8.10
C LEU A 208 11.11 16.71 -7.11
N SER A 209 11.88 17.72 -7.57
CA SER A 209 12.37 18.81 -6.72
C SER A 209 11.27 19.63 -6.05
N ASP A 210 10.10 19.72 -6.68
CA ASP A 210 8.95 20.49 -6.19
C ASP A 210 8.08 19.71 -5.18
N TRP A 211 8.41 18.44 -4.91
CA TRP A 211 7.68 17.62 -3.95
C TRP A 211 8.23 17.77 -2.53
N PRO A 212 7.37 17.79 -1.50
CA PRO A 212 7.81 17.79 -0.11
C PRO A 212 8.77 16.63 0.17
N GLU A 213 9.91 16.94 0.80
CA GLU A 213 10.96 15.95 1.11
C GLU A 213 10.41 14.76 1.90
N ARG A 214 9.51 15.01 2.86
CA ARG A 214 8.85 13.94 3.62
C ARG A 214 8.13 12.94 2.73
N VAL A 215 7.43 13.38 1.68
CA VAL A 215 6.70 12.48 0.76
C VAL A 215 7.69 11.66 -0.07
N ARG A 216 8.75 12.31 -0.56
CA ARG A 216 9.82 11.62 -1.31
C ARG A 216 10.50 10.55 -0.46
N LEU A 217 10.84 10.87 0.79
CA LEU A 217 11.46 9.95 1.73
C LEU A 217 10.54 8.77 2.07
N MET A 218 9.24 9.03 2.30
CA MET A 218 8.26 7.96 2.53
C MET A 218 8.19 6.99 1.35
N GLN A 219 8.14 7.48 0.11
CA GLN A 219 8.13 6.60 -1.07
C GLN A 219 9.46 5.86 -1.26
N HIS A 220 10.58 6.53 -1.06
CA HIS A 220 11.90 5.90 -1.14
C HIS A 220 12.02 4.72 -0.15
N ASN A 221 11.61 4.94 1.10
CA ASN A 221 11.64 3.90 2.13
C ASN A 221 10.61 2.80 1.87
N TRP A 222 9.44 3.14 1.33
CA TRP A 222 8.41 2.16 0.95
C TRP A 222 8.88 1.21 -0.16
N ILE A 223 9.57 1.73 -1.18
CA ILE A 223 10.13 0.88 -2.24
C ILE A 223 11.28 0.04 -1.69
N GLY A 224 12.08 0.59 -0.77
CA GLY A 224 12.96 -0.20 0.09
C GLY A 224 14.03 -1.00 -0.66
N ARG A 225 14.63 -0.45 -1.72
CA ARG A 225 15.70 -1.14 -2.46
C ARG A 225 16.85 -1.48 -1.52
N SER A 226 17.25 -2.74 -1.57
CA SER A 226 18.43 -3.23 -0.90
C SER A 226 19.30 -4.02 -1.86
N GLU A 227 20.62 -3.87 -1.71
CA GLU A 227 21.61 -4.68 -2.40
C GLU A 227 22.23 -5.66 -1.42
N GLY A 228 22.51 -6.86 -1.90
CA GLY A 228 22.89 -7.96 -1.03
C GLY A 228 23.46 -9.14 -1.78
N ALA A 229 23.66 -10.24 -1.05
CA ALA A 229 24.14 -11.50 -1.57
C ALA A 229 23.19 -12.63 -1.24
N GLN A 230 23.08 -13.60 -2.17
CA GLN A 230 22.50 -14.90 -1.91
C GLN A 230 23.59 -15.91 -1.61
N LEU A 231 23.39 -16.70 -0.55
CA LEU A 231 24.36 -17.65 -0.04
C LEU A 231 23.67 -18.99 0.21
N LYS A 232 24.30 -20.09 -0.21
CA LYS A 232 23.80 -21.44 0.06
C LYS A 232 24.51 -22.04 1.27
N PHE A 233 23.72 -22.48 2.24
CA PHE A 233 24.20 -23.18 3.42
C PHE A 233 23.75 -24.65 3.34
N PHE A 234 24.70 -25.56 3.10
CA PHE A 234 24.41 -26.98 2.96
C PHE A 234 24.00 -27.59 4.30
N LEU A 235 22.89 -28.33 4.31
CA LEU A 235 22.45 -29.09 5.49
C LEU A 235 23.47 -30.17 5.83
N THR A 236 23.67 -30.43 7.12
CA THR A 236 24.52 -31.55 7.56
C THR A 236 23.94 -32.89 7.17
N ASP A 237 22.60 -32.97 7.18
CA ASP A 237 21.82 -34.15 6.89
C ASP A 237 20.69 -33.76 5.92
N LYS A 238 20.53 -34.54 4.85
CA LYS A 238 19.49 -34.27 3.84
C LYS A 238 18.11 -34.47 4.46
N ILE A 239 17.22 -33.49 4.31
CA ILE A 239 15.82 -33.56 4.77
C ILE A 239 14.90 -33.60 3.57
N ASN A 240 14.29 -34.76 3.28
CA ASN A 240 13.54 -35.00 2.04
C ASN A 240 14.37 -34.59 0.83
N ASP A 241 13.92 -33.63 0.02
CA ASP A 241 14.64 -33.12 -1.15
C ASP A 241 15.56 -31.93 -0.86
N PHE A 242 15.57 -31.43 0.37
CA PHE A 242 16.40 -30.28 0.76
C PHE A 242 17.83 -30.72 1.08
N THR A 243 18.79 -30.17 0.33
CA THR A 243 20.25 -30.31 0.56
C THR A 243 20.88 -29.06 1.14
N ASP A 244 20.22 -27.92 1.02
CA ASP A 244 20.71 -26.62 1.43
C ASP A 244 19.57 -25.66 1.75
N ILE A 245 19.92 -24.57 2.42
CA ILE A 245 19.06 -23.42 2.68
C ILE A 245 19.73 -22.22 1.99
N GLU A 246 19.01 -21.59 1.08
CA GLU A 246 19.45 -20.37 0.42
C GLU A 246 19.04 -19.16 1.27
N VAL A 247 20.01 -18.31 1.60
CA VAL A 247 19.86 -17.13 2.46
C VAL A 247 20.13 -15.88 1.64
N PHE A 248 19.28 -14.86 1.78
CA PHE A 248 19.58 -13.50 1.31
C PHE A 248 20.05 -12.63 2.49
N THR A 249 21.09 -11.83 2.26
CA THR A 249 21.56 -10.83 3.23
C THR A 249 21.98 -9.54 2.54
N THR A 250 21.70 -8.41 3.17
CA THR A 250 22.23 -7.09 2.77
C THR A 250 23.58 -6.79 3.43
N ARG A 251 24.06 -7.67 4.32
CA ARG A 251 25.30 -7.54 5.09
C ARG A 251 26.19 -8.77 4.93
N PRO A 252 26.61 -9.12 3.70
CA PRO A 252 27.48 -10.28 3.46
C PRO A 252 28.84 -10.15 4.16
N ASP A 253 29.28 -8.94 4.47
CA ASP A 253 30.47 -8.64 5.27
C ASP A 253 30.43 -9.28 6.67
N THR A 254 29.23 -9.47 7.24
CA THR A 254 29.05 -10.04 8.58
C THR A 254 29.00 -11.58 8.62
N LEU A 255 29.13 -12.24 7.46
CA LEU A 255 28.92 -13.68 7.29
C LEU A 255 29.78 -14.53 8.25
N PHE A 256 31.06 -14.19 8.45
CA PHE A 256 31.94 -14.97 9.32
C PHE A 256 31.51 -14.95 10.80
N GLY A 257 30.76 -13.91 11.19
CA GLY A 257 30.11 -13.80 12.50
C GLY A 257 28.77 -14.51 12.60
N ALA A 258 28.33 -15.24 11.56
CA ALA A 258 27.09 -16.00 11.62
C ALA A 258 27.15 -17.06 12.73
N SER A 259 26.11 -17.10 13.54
CA SER A 259 25.96 -18.04 14.66
C SER A 259 24.78 -19.00 14.52
N PHE A 260 23.77 -18.66 13.71
CA PHE A 260 22.62 -19.51 13.40
C PHE A 260 21.99 -19.13 12.05
N LEU A 261 21.12 -19.99 11.52
CA LEU A 261 20.18 -19.64 10.47
C LEU A 261 18.76 -19.54 11.04
N ALA A 262 17.97 -18.62 10.51
CA ALA A 262 16.54 -18.52 10.78
C ALA A 262 15.75 -18.60 9.47
N ILE A 263 14.77 -19.49 9.44
CA ILE A 263 13.85 -19.67 8.31
C ILE A 263 12.44 -19.22 8.69
N SER A 264 11.68 -18.77 7.69
CA SER A 264 10.29 -18.37 7.87
C SER A 264 9.42 -19.54 8.38
N PRO A 265 8.36 -19.27 9.19
CA PRO A 265 7.33 -20.25 9.51
C PRO A 265 6.66 -20.84 8.25
N HIS A 266 6.68 -20.10 7.15
CA HIS A 266 6.13 -20.51 5.85
C HIS A 266 7.18 -21.00 4.85
N HIS A 267 8.44 -21.16 5.26
CA HIS A 267 9.47 -21.73 4.41
C HIS A 267 9.11 -23.18 4.05
N GLN A 268 9.45 -23.61 2.83
CA GLN A 268 9.08 -24.95 2.35
C GLN A 268 9.62 -26.07 3.26
N LEU A 269 10.85 -25.91 3.79
CA LEU A 269 11.42 -26.82 4.78
C LEU A 269 10.58 -26.90 6.05
N THR A 270 10.11 -25.75 6.57
CA THR A 270 9.21 -25.70 7.74
C THR A 270 7.92 -26.48 7.49
N GLY A 271 7.34 -26.36 6.30
CA GLY A 271 6.14 -27.11 5.92
C GLY A 271 6.34 -28.63 5.83
N HIS A 272 7.57 -29.11 5.64
CA HIS A 272 7.89 -30.55 5.73
C HIS A 272 8.09 -30.97 7.18
N LEU A 273 8.78 -30.16 7.97
CA LEU A 273 9.03 -30.44 9.38
C LEU A 273 7.74 -30.43 10.22
N SER A 274 6.78 -29.55 9.90
CA SER A 274 5.50 -29.47 10.61
C SER A 274 4.63 -30.72 10.45
N LYS A 275 4.79 -31.47 9.36
CA LYS A 275 4.05 -32.73 9.13
C LYS A 275 4.49 -33.86 10.06
N VAL A 276 5.72 -33.80 10.56
CA VAL A 276 6.33 -34.86 11.38
C VAL A 276 6.53 -34.44 12.84
N ASN A 277 6.42 -33.14 13.15
CA ASN A 277 6.53 -32.60 14.50
C ASN A 277 5.39 -31.63 14.80
N SER A 278 4.45 -32.07 15.65
CA SER A 278 3.27 -31.27 16.02
C SER A 278 3.64 -29.94 16.67
N LYS A 279 4.74 -29.88 17.44
CA LYS A 279 5.19 -28.63 18.08
C LYS A 279 5.61 -27.57 17.06
N ILE A 280 6.14 -27.98 15.91
CA ILE A 280 6.44 -27.06 14.81
C ILE A 280 5.14 -26.56 14.18
N SER A 281 4.17 -27.46 13.97
CA SER A 281 2.83 -27.07 13.48
C SER A 281 2.16 -26.06 14.42
N ASP A 282 2.23 -26.27 15.73
CA ASP A 282 1.68 -25.36 16.73
C ASP A 282 2.38 -24.00 16.70
N PHE A 283 3.72 -23.99 16.60
CA PHE A 283 4.48 -22.74 16.49
C PHE A 283 4.15 -21.96 15.23
N VAL A 284 3.97 -22.63 14.08
CA VAL A 284 3.53 -21.96 12.83
C VAL A 284 2.14 -21.36 13.02
N ALA A 285 1.19 -22.12 13.59
CA ALA A 285 -0.15 -21.62 13.88
C ALA A 285 -0.18 -20.45 14.88
N GLU A 286 0.77 -20.38 15.82
CA GLU A 286 0.96 -19.22 16.69
C GLU A 286 1.51 -18.02 15.93
N CYS A 287 2.48 -18.23 15.03
CA CYS A 287 3.00 -17.17 14.17
C CYS A 287 1.90 -16.58 13.27
N ASP A 288 0.99 -17.42 12.76
CA ASP A 288 -0.10 -17.00 11.89
C ASP A 288 -1.13 -16.09 12.59
N LYS A 289 -1.17 -16.12 13.93
CA LYS A 289 -1.97 -15.20 14.75
C LYS A 289 -1.31 -13.85 14.94
N LEU A 290 0.01 -13.75 14.73
CA LEU A 290 0.75 -12.50 14.77
C LEU A 290 0.59 -11.83 13.39
N GLY A 291 0.23 -10.54 13.38
CA GLY A 291 0.08 -9.79 12.13
C GLY A 291 1.32 -9.85 11.25
N THR A 292 1.15 -9.81 9.93
CA THR A 292 2.23 -10.03 8.95
C THR A 292 2.86 -8.75 8.40
N SER A 293 2.43 -7.58 8.87
CA SER A 293 3.10 -6.34 8.50
C SER A 293 4.49 -6.30 9.14
N GLU A 294 5.48 -5.78 8.41
CA GLU A 294 6.83 -5.60 8.95
C GLU A 294 6.79 -4.81 10.27
N ALA A 295 5.92 -3.80 10.37
CA ALA A 295 5.73 -3.01 11.58
C ALA A 295 5.19 -3.83 12.78
N ALA A 296 4.19 -4.68 12.56
CA ALA A 296 3.63 -5.53 13.62
C ALA A 296 4.67 -6.57 14.09
N LEU A 297 5.40 -7.18 13.14
CA LEU A 297 6.45 -8.12 13.46
C LEU A 297 7.65 -7.45 14.13
N GLU A 298 7.97 -6.20 13.78
CA GLU A 298 9.04 -5.44 14.39
C GLU A 298 8.78 -5.21 15.89
N GLN A 299 7.55 -4.86 16.25
CA GLN A 299 7.10 -4.64 17.63
C GLN A 299 6.85 -5.94 18.41
N ALA A 300 6.49 -7.03 17.72
CA ALA A 300 6.23 -8.31 18.37
C ALA A 300 7.49 -8.89 19.03
N GLU A 301 7.28 -9.61 20.14
CA GLU A 301 8.35 -10.36 20.78
C GLU A 301 8.94 -11.39 19.80
N LYS A 302 10.27 -11.37 19.67
CA LYS A 302 10.99 -12.26 18.76
C LYS A 302 11.01 -13.65 19.36
N ARG A 303 10.38 -14.61 18.69
CA ARG A 303 10.27 -16.00 19.10
C ARG A 303 10.86 -16.90 18.03
N GLY A 304 11.40 -18.04 18.43
CA GLY A 304 11.92 -19.03 17.51
C GLY A 304 11.74 -20.44 18.04
N PHE A 305 11.82 -21.40 17.13
CA PHE A 305 11.72 -22.82 17.39
C PHE A 305 12.98 -23.53 16.87
N ASP A 306 13.66 -24.26 17.75
CA ASP A 306 14.85 -25.04 17.40
C ASP A 306 14.46 -26.28 16.58
N THR A 307 14.90 -26.34 15.33
CA THR A 307 14.61 -27.46 14.42
C THR A 307 15.47 -28.69 14.69
N LYS A 308 16.54 -28.55 15.50
CA LYS A 308 17.63 -29.52 15.68
C LYS A 308 18.42 -29.84 14.40
N LEU A 309 18.18 -29.10 13.32
CA LEU A 309 18.95 -29.18 12.10
C LEU A 309 20.19 -28.28 12.17
N PHE A 310 21.20 -28.68 11.43
CA PHE A 310 22.42 -27.91 11.28
C PHE A 310 22.75 -27.72 9.80
N VAL A 311 23.42 -26.61 9.49
CA VAL A 311 24.05 -26.37 8.20
C VAL A 311 25.55 -26.13 8.37
N TYR A 312 26.32 -26.34 7.31
CA TYR A 312 27.72 -25.95 7.25
C TYR A 312 27.85 -24.48 6.88
N HIS A 313 28.74 -23.78 7.58
CA HIS A 313 29.16 -22.44 7.16
C HIS A 313 29.88 -22.53 5.81
N PRO A 314 29.50 -21.74 4.79
CA PRO A 314 29.97 -21.92 3.41
C PRO A 314 31.48 -21.71 3.23
N PHE A 315 32.10 -20.89 4.10
CA PHE A 315 33.54 -20.55 4.01
C PHE A 315 34.38 -20.97 5.23
N VAL A 316 33.79 -21.54 6.28
CA VAL A 316 34.53 -21.91 7.49
C VAL A 316 34.40 -23.41 7.66
N THR A 317 35.44 -24.13 7.22
CA THR A 317 35.46 -25.59 7.19
C THR A 317 35.13 -26.18 8.56
N GLY A 318 34.15 -27.10 8.59
CA GLY A 318 33.73 -27.81 9.79
C GLY A 318 32.84 -27.01 10.76
N LYS A 319 32.66 -25.70 10.57
CA LYS A 319 31.75 -24.90 11.40
C LYS A 319 30.30 -25.23 11.05
N LYS A 320 29.56 -25.73 12.05
CA LYS A 320 28.12 -26.01 11.95
C LYS A 320 27.33 -24.87 12.58
N LEU A 321 26.21 -24.51 11.96
CA LEU A 321 25.27 -23.49 12.45
C LEU A 321 23.90 -24.15 12.67
N PRO A 322 23.27 -23.98 13.84
CA PRO A 322 21.91 -24.45 14.07
C PRO A 322 20.90 -23.68 13.21
N VAL A 323 19.81 -24.35 12.85
CA VAL A 323 18.69 -23.77 12.10
C VAL A 323 17.47 -23.62 13.01
N TYR A 324 16.88 -22.43 13.01
CA TYR A 324 15.67 -22.09 13.75
C TYR A 324 14.55 -21.70 12.80
N ILE A 325 13.30 -21.92 13.20
CA ILE A 325 12.14 -21.28 12.59
C ILE A 325 11.86 -20.03 13.42
N ALA A 326 11.71 -18.85 12.80
CA ALA A 326 11.58 -17.59 13.55
C ALA A 326 10.42 -16.73 13.04
N ASN A 327 9.64 -16.16 13.96
CA ASN A 327 8.42 -15.41 13.63
C ASN A 327 8.66 -14.09 12.87
N PHE A 328 9.89 -13.57 12.90
CA PHE A 328 10.26 -12.31 12.24
C PHE A 328 10.90 -12.51 10.85
N VAL A 329 11.01 -13.76 10.36
CA VAL A 329 11.50 -14.04 9.01
C VAL A 329 10.30 -14.22 8.06
N LEU A 330 10.16 -13.29 7.13
CA LEU A 330 9.07 -13.25 6.16
C LEU A 330 9.43 -14.02 4.89
N MET A 331 8.50 -14.88 4.41
CA MET A 331 8.69 -15.63 3.16
C MET A 331 8.74 -14.73 1.93
N ASP A 332 8.03 -13.59 1.97
CA ASP A 332 7.97 -12.62 0.88
C ASP A 332 9.22 -11.71 0.82
N TYR A 333 10.13 -11.80 1.80
CA TYR A 333 11.39 -11.05 1.84
C TYR A 333 12.60 -11.94 1.51
N GLY A 334 13.30 -11.62 0.43
CA GLY A 334 14.46 -12.39 -0.03
C GLY A 334 14.09 -13.83 -0.36
N THR A 335 14.73 -14.79 0.33
CA THR A 335 14.50 -16.23 0.14
C THR A 335 13.64 -16.85 1.26
N GLY A 336 13.13 -16.05 2.19
CA GLY A 336 12.47 -16.57 3.40
C GLY A 336 13.42 -17.20 4.41
N ALA A 337 14.72 -16.92 4.30
CA ALA A 337 15.76 -17.37 5.23
C ALA A 337 16.88 -16.32 5.39
N ILE A 338 17.40 -16.21 6.61
CA ILE A 338 18.52 -15.33 6.97
C ILE A 338 19.56 -16.10 7.80
N PHE A 339 20.79 -15.57 7.87
CA PHE A 339 21.71 -15.93 8.95
C PHE A 339 21.69 -14.86 10.04
N GLY A 340 21.85 -15.26 11.28
CA GLY A 340 21.97 -14.35 12.41
C GLY A 340 23.42 -14.02 12.72
N CYS A 341 23.73 -12.72 12.86
CA CYS A 341 25.02 -12.22 13.36
C CYS A 341 24.80 -11.27 14.54
N PRO A 342 24.63 -11.80 15.77
CA PRO A 342 24.29 -11.00 16.96
C PRO A 342 25.23 -9.83 17.24
N ALA A 343 26.51 -9.94 16.89
CA ALA A 343 27.48 -8.87 17.08
C ALA A 343 27.19 -7.62 16.23
N HIS A 344 26.45 -7.76 15.13
CA HIS A 344 26.30 -6.73 14.10
C HIS A 344 24.87 -6.54 13.56
N ASP A 345 23.90 -7.34 13.99
CA ASP A 345 22.47 -7.13 13.72
C ASP A 345 21.67 -7.18 15.03
N GLN A 346 21.13 -6.03 15.43
CA GLN A 346 20.37 -5.83 16.67
C GLN A 346 19.15 -6.76 16.76
N ARG A 347 18.47 -7.04 15.65
CA ARG A 347 17.32 -7.95 15.63
C ARG A 347 17.77 -9.35 16.02
N THR A 348 18.93 -9.77 15.51
CA THR A 348 19.50 -11.07 15.81
C THR A 348 20.09 -11.12 17.22
N LEU A 349 20.60 -10.00 17.76
CA LEU A 349 21.08 -9.91 19.14
C LEU A 349 19.95 -10.14 20.15
N THR A 350 18.85 -9.40 20.02
CA THR A 350 17.67 -9.54 20.90
C THR A 350 16.99 -10.90 20.70
N SER A 351 16.96 -11.42 19.47
CA SER A 351 16.39 -12.73 19.17
C SER A 351 17.25 -13.87 19.70
N LEU A 352 18.58 -13.80 19.63
CA LEU A 352 19.46 -14.86 20.12
C LEU A 352 19.25 -15.11 21.63
N ALA A 353 19.08 -14.04 22.41
CA ALA A 353 18.80 -14.14 23.84
C ALA A 353 17.48 -14.86 24.15
N ASN A 354 16.45 -14.68 23.31
CA ASN A 354 15.14 -15.30 23.51
C ASN A 354 14.99 -16.68 22.85
N ILE A 355 15.71 -16.92 21.73
CA ILE A 355 15.67 -18.16 20.94
C ILE A 355 16.58 -19.24 21.54
N ILE A 356 17.71 -18.87 22.16
CA ILE A 356 18.64 -19.84 22.79
C ILE A 356 18.25 -20.17 24.23
N CYS A 357 17.51 -19.29 24.93
CA CYS A 357 17.11 -19.49 26.32
C CYS A 357 15.79 -20.26 26.53
N LEU A 358 15.12 -20.69 25.45
CA LEU A 358 13.94 -21.57 25.44
C LEU A 358 14.32 -22.93 24.84
#